data_AF-A0A951A8S0-F1
#
_entry.id   AF-A0A951A8S0-F1
#
_cell.length_a   1.000
_cell.length_b   1.000
_cell.length_c   1.000
_cell.angle_alpha   90.00
_cell.angle_beta   90.00
_cell.angle_gamma   90.00
#
_symmetry.space_group_name_H-M   'P 1'
#
loop_
_entity.id
_entity.type
_entity.pdbx_description
1 polymer ?
#
loop_
_entity_poly.entity_id
_entity_poly.type
_entity_poly.pdbx_seq_one_letter_code
_entity_poly.pdbx_strand_id
1 'polypeptide(L)'
;MTKRKLGNSGLEVSALALGCMGYGKARELHDRAEMITLIRQAVERGIDFFDTAESYGPLTNEEMVGEALQPVRDQVLIATKFGWDIDPVTGVHHGGTNSKPNHVRAAVEGSLRRLKTDRIDLLYQHRVDPDV
;
A
#
# COMPACT_ATOMS: atom_id res chain seq x y z
N MET A 1 -6.63 14.10 -15.84
CA MET A 1 -5.96 12.78 -15.94
C MET A 1 -6.88 11.81 -16.66
N THR A 2 -6.35 10.94 -17.53
CA THR A 2 -7.14 9.87 -18.18
C THR A 2 -7.47 8.77 -17.16
N LYS A 3 -8.73 8.29 -17.13
CA LYS A 3 -9.16 7.18 -16.26
C LYS A 3 -9.17 5.85 -17.01
N ARG A 4 -8.99 4.75 -16.28
CA ARG A 4 -9.01 3.36 -16.75
C ARG A 4 -9.84 2.50 -15.80
N LYS A 5 -10.61 1.57 -16.33
CA LYS A 5 -11.29 0.54 -15.54
C LYS A 5 -10.29 -0.55 -15.16
N LEU A 6 -10.25 -0.93 -13.88
CA LEU A 6 -9.37 -1.96 -13.36
C LEU A 6 -10.19 -3.21 -12.99
N GLY A 7 -10.00 -4.29 -13.75
CA GLY A 7 -10.80 -5.50 -13.61
C GLY A 7 -12.28 -5.27 -13.93
N ASN A 8 -13.14 -6.11 -13.35
CA ASN A 8 -14.58 -6.14 -13.63
C ASN A 8 -15.45 -5.67 -12.45
N SER A 9 -14.86 -5.13 -11.38
CA SER A 9 -15.58 -4.65 -10.20
C SER A 9 -16.21 -3.26 -10.36
N GLY A 10 -15.91 -2.57 -11.47
CA GLY A 10 -16.30 -1.16 -11.67
C GLY A 10 -15.32 -0.15 -11.09
N LEU A 11 -14.17 -0.59 -10.53
CA LEU A 11 -13.13 0.30 -10.04
C LEU A 11 -12.50 1.11 -11.18
N GLU A 12 -12.50 2.43 -11.07
CA GLU A 12 -11.87 3.33 -12.03
C GLU A 12 -10.69 4.08 -11.42
N VAL A 13 -9.52 3.92 -12.02
CA VAL A 13 -8.25 4.50 -11.56
C VAL A 13 -7.67 5.45 -12.61
N SER A 14 -6.79 6.35 -12.21
CA SER A 14 -5.94 7.11 -13.11
C SER A 14 -5.06 6.17 -13.93
N ALA A 15 -4.82 6.51 -15.20
CA ALA A 15 -4.02 5.69 -16.11
C ALA A 15 -2.55 5.53 -15.67
N LEU A 16 -2.09 6.41 -14.78
CA LEU A 16 -0.81 6.35 -14.10
C LEU A 16 -1.05 6.20 -12.60
N ALA A 17 -0.35 5.26 -11.97
CA ALA A 17 -0.35 5.08 -10.53
C ALA A 17 1.02 5.49 -9.97
N LEU A 18 1.04 5.98 -8.72
CA LEU A 18 2.30 6.16 -8.00
C LEU A 18 2.62 4.91 -7.18
N GLY A 19 3.71 4.23 -7.54
CA GLY A 19 4.27 3.16 -6.72
C GLY A 19 5.07 3.73 -5.55
N CYS A 20 4.65 3.43 -4.33
CA CYS A 20 5.27 3.96 -3.11
C CYS A 20 6.43 3.10 -2.59
N MET A 21 6.79 1.99 -3.25
CA MET A 21 7.87 1.08 -2.83
C MET A 21 9.23 1.76 -2.67
N GLY A 22 9.52 2.80 -3.48
CA GLY A 22 10.82 3.47 -3.51
C GLY A 22 11.21 4.17 -2.21
N TYR A 23 10.33 4.17 -1.20
CA TYR A 23 10.39 5.05 -0.04
C TYR A 23 10.40 4.20 1.23
N GLY A 24 11.53 4.08 1.91
CA GLY A 24 11.65 3.22 3.09
C GLY A 24 13.07 2.74 3.34
N LYS A 25 13.26 2.02 4.46
CA LYS A 25 14.56 1.49 4.91
C LYS A 25 15.31 0.65 3.87
N ALA A 26 14.60 0.10 2.88
CA ALA A 26 15.19 -0.67 1.78
C ALA A 26 15.97 0.18 0.74
N ARG A 27 15.83 1.52 0.74
CA ARG A 27 16.49 2.42 -0.23
C ARG A 27 17.10 3.69 0.37
N GLU A 28 17.29 3.74 1.69
CA GLU A 28 17.54 4.97 2.46
C GLU A 28 16.36 5.95 2.30
N LEU A 29 15.66 6.23 3.39
CA LEU A 29 14.56 7.20 3.33
C LEU A 29 15.16 8.56 2.93
N HIS A 30 14.86 9.03 1.71
CA HIS A 30 14.77 10.46 1.46
C HIS A 30 13.90 11.08 2.57
N ASP A 31 14.15 12.35 2.90
CA ASP A 31 13.45 13.04 3.99
C ASP A 31 11.94 12.74 3.92
N ARG A 32 11.40 12.17 5.01
CA ARG A 32 10.01 11.71 5.09
C ARG A 32 9.04 12.83 4.69
N ALA A 33 9.36 14.09 5.02
CA ALA A 33 8.56 15.25 4.66
C ALA A 33 8.56 15.51 3.15
N GLU A 34 9.69 15.34 2.46
CA GLU A 34 9.79 15.43 1.00
C GLU A 34 8.93 14.35 0.33
N MET A 35 8.87 13.16 0.92
CA MET A 35 8.10 12.03 0.36
C MET A 35 6.61 12.22 0.52
N ILE A 36 6.17 12.71 1.67
CA ILE A 36 4.78 13.12 1.85
C ILE A 36 4.41 14.23 0.85
N THR A 37 5.31 15.19 0.65
CA THR A 37 5.13 16.27 -0.33
C THR A 37 4.99 15.72 -1.75
N LEU A 38 5.86 14.80 -2.16
CA LEU A 38 5.80 14.16 -3.48
C LEU A 38 4.49 13.41 -3.70
N ILE A 39 4.04 12.63 -2.72
CA ILE A 39 2.76 11.90 -2.81
C ILE A 39 1.60 12.89 -2.99
N ARG A 40 1.57 13.98 -2.23
CA ARG A 40 0.53 15.01 -2.37
C ARG A 40 0.59 15.74 -3.71
N GLN A 41 1.79 16.02 -4.22
CA GLN A 41 1.96 16.59 -5.57
C GLN A 41 1.47 15.65 -6.68
N ALA A 42 1.56 14.32 -6.48
CA ALA A 42 0.96 13.36 -7.41
C ALA A 42 -0.57 13.51 -7.43
N VAL A 43 -1.20 13.66 -6.26
CA VAL A 43 -2.65 13.96 -6.14
C VAL A 43 -3.01 15.26 -6.86
N GLU A 44 -2.26 16.34 -6.61
CA GLU A 44 -2.46 17.64 -7.27
C GLU A 44 -2.34 17.57 -8.81
N ARG A 45 -1.53 16.64 -9.32
CA ARG A 45 -1.37 16.37 -10.76
C ARG A 45 -2.44 15.44 -11.33
N GLY A 46 -3.41 15.03 -10.52
CA GLY A 46 -4.54 14.19 -10.90
C GLY A 46 -4.26 12.69 -10.90
N ILE A 47 -3.17 12.23 -10.25
CA ILE A 47 -3.02 10.81 -9.91
C ILE A 47 -3.91 10.53 -8.71
N ASP A 48 -4.77 9.53 -8.84
CA ASP A 48 -5.68 9.08 -7.79
C ASP A 48 -5.45 7.63 -7.36
N PHE A 49 -4.46 6.93 -7.94
CA PHE A 49 -4.19 5.54 -7.61
C PHE A 49 -2.78 5.35 -7.09
N PHE A 50 -2.68 4.79 -5.88
CA PHE A 50 -1.44 4.67 -5.12
C PHE A 50 -1.21 3.24 -4.69
N ASP A 51 0.01 2.73 -4.91
CA ASP A 51 0.37 1.33 -4.66
C ASP A 51 1.43 1.22 -3.56
N THR A 52 1.14 0.42 -2.52
CA THR A 52 2.03 0.13 -1.40
C THR A 52 1.98 -1.37 -1.03
N ALA A 53 2.67 -1.79 0.03
CA ALA A 53 2.63 -3.13 0.58
C ALA A 53 3.17 -3.13 2.03
N GLU A 54 2.66 -4.04 2.87
CA GLU A 54 3.19 -4.25 4.23
C GLU A 54 4.69 -4.58 4.26
N SER A 55 5.20 -5.18 3.18
CA SER A 55 6.58 -5.60 3.05
C SER A 55 7.56 -4.47 2.71
N TYR A 56 7.09 -3.28 2.32
CA TYR A 56 7.96 -2.18 1.90
C TYR A 56 8.52 -1.46 3.13
N GLY A 57 9.84 -1.61 3.36
CA GLY A 57 10.51 -1.15 4.57
C GLY A 57 9.71 -1.58 5.79
N PRO A 58 9.64 -2.89 6.11
CA PRO A 58 8.42 -3.51 6.59
C PRO A 58 7.63 -2.68 7.59
N LEU A 59 6.34 -2.54 7.32
CA LEU A 59 5.37 -1.76 8.06
C LEU A 59 5.56 -0.22 7.96
N THR A 60 6.76 0.32 7.78
CA THR A 60 6.96 1.79 7.80
C THR A 60 6.48 2.53 6.55
N ASN A 61 6.45 1.89 5.37
CA ASN A 61 6.01 2.55 4.15
C ASN A 61 4.53 2.93 4.20
N GLU A 62 3.67 2.01 4.66
CA GLU A 62 2.23 2.25 4.77
C GLU A 62 1.91 3.38 5.76
N GLU A 63 2.72 3.56 6.82
CA GLU A 63 2.57 4.66 7.77
C GLU A 63 2.82 6.03 7.13
N MET A 64 3.84 6.11 6.26
CA MET A 64 4.16 7.33 5.51
C MET A 64 3.10 7.62 4.43
N VAL A 65 2.68 6.60 3.67
CA VAL A 65 1.61 6.72 2.67
C VAL A 65 0.29 7.14 3.34
N GLY A 66 -0.05 6.51 4.47
CA GLY A 66 -1.23 6.86 5.26
C GLY A 66 -1.20 8.31 5.73
N GLU A 67 -0.07 8.80 6.23
CA GLU A 67 0.05 10.22 6.59
C GLU A 67 -0.08 11.18 5.40
N ALA A 68 0.48 10.81 4.25
CA ALA A 68 0.39 11.64 3.06
C ALA A 68 -1.05 11.76 2.55
N LEU A 69 -1.79 10.65 2.54
CA LEU A 69 -3.10 10.53 1.89
C LEU A 69 -4.30 10.73 2.83
N GLN A 70 -4.15 10.58 4.15
CA GLN A 70 -5.26 10.72 5.09
C GLN A 70 -6.05 12.04 4.94
N PRO A 71 -5.43 13.21 4.72
CA PRO A 71 -6.16 14.47 4.50
C PRO A 71 -6.98 14.52 3.20
N VAL A 72 -6.70 13.63 2.24
CA VAL A 72 -7.31 13.58 0.90
C VAL A 72 -7.87 12.19 0.59
N ARG A 73 -8.18 11.40 1.62
CA ARG A 73 -8.49 9.97 1.50
C ARG A 73 -9.66 9.68 0.54
N ASP A 74 -10.65 10.57 0.50
CA ASP A 74 -11.84 10.43 -0.35
C ASP A 74 -11.59 10.78 -1.82
N GLN A 75 -10.42 11.32 -2.15
CA GLN A 75 -10.03 11.68 -3.52
C GLN A 75 -9.12 10.62 -4.16
N VAL A 76 -8.67 9.63 -3.39
CA VAL A 76 -7.65 8.66 -3.81
C VAL A 76 -8.10 7.22 -3.57
N LEU A 77 -7.48 6.31 -4.30
CA LEU A 77 -7.65 4.87 -4.26
C LEU A 77 -6.31 4.26 -3.86
N ILE A 78 -6.33 3.38 -2.86
CA ILE A 78 -5.14 2.75 -2.30
C ILE A 78 -5.16 1.26 -2.60
N ALA A 79 -4.11 0.82 -3.30
CA ALA A 79 -3.73 -0.57 -3.44
C ALA A 79 -2.70 -0.95 -2.37
N THR A 80 -2.93 -2.05 -1.65
CA THR A 80 -1.91 -2.69 -0.82
C THR A 80 -1.91 -4.21 -1.02
N LYS A 81 -0.89 -4.87 -0.46
CA LYS A 81 -0.58 -6.27 -0.72
C LYS A 81 -0.32 -7.02 0.56
N PHE A 82 -0.67 -8.31 0.53
CA PHE A 82 -0.35 -9.28 1.59
C PHE A 82 0.34 -10.52 1.00
N GLY A 83 0.83 -11.41 1.86
CA GLY A 83 1.18 -12.78 1.47
C GLY A 83 2.64 -13.15 1.62
N TRP A 84 3.50 -12.22 2.05
CA TRP A 84 4.83 -12.56 2.55
C TRP A 84 4.73 -13.04 4.00
N ASP A 85 5.61 -13.96 4.41
CA ASP A 85 5.69 -14.36 5.81
C ASP A 85 6.40 -13.29 6.64
N ILE A 86 5.65 -12.25 6.98
CA ILE A 86 6.10 -11.08 7.73
C ILE A 86 5.32 -11.03 9.03
N ASP A 87 6.03 -10.95 10.16
CA ASP A 87 5.41 -10.71 11.45
C ASP A 87 4.62 -9.39 11.42
N PRO A 88 3.29 -9.41 11.66
CA PRO A 88 2.43 -8.23 11.50
C PRO A 88 2.68 -7.15 12.55
N VAL A 89 3.43 -7.45 13.61
CA VAL A 89 3.79 -6.55 14.71
C VAL A 89 5.23 -6.05 14.55
N THR A 90 6.18 -6.96 14.34
CA THR A 90 7.62 -6.63 14.32
C THR A 90 8.14 -6.29 12.93
N GLY A 91 7.44 -6.69 11.86
CA GLY A 91 7.87 -6.53 10.48
C GLY A 91 9.01 -7.46 10.08
N VAL A 92 9.38 -8.42 10.93
CA VAL A 92 10.41 -9.41 10.62
C VAL A 92 9.93 -10.31 9.49
N HIS A 93 10.71 -10.39 8.42
CA HIS A 93 10.44 -11.28 7.29
C HIS A 93 11.07 -12.66 7.58
N HIS A 94 10.25 -13.69 7.77
CA HIS A 94 10.68 -15.07 8.07
C HIS A 94 11.13 -15.85 6.83
N GLY A 95 10.80 -15.33 5.63
CA GLY A 95 11.15 -15.95 4.36
C GLY A 95 9.96 -16.72 3.79
N GLY A 96 9.86 -16.78 2.47
CA GLY A 96 8.72 -17.42 1.82
C GLY A 96 7.40 -16.65 1.96
N THR A 97 6.30 -17.34 1.66
CA THR A 97 4.95 -16.79 1.61
C THR A 97 4.09 -17.31 2.76
N ASN A 98 3.11 -16.51 3.16
CA ASN A 98 2.09 -16.91 4.12
C ASN A 98 0.77 -16.21 3.77
N SER A 99 -0.14 -16.95 3.17
CA SER A 99 -1.47 -16.50 2.73
C SER A 99 -2.59 -17.27 3.44
N LYS A 100 -2.28 -17.85 4.61
CA LYS A 100 -3.28 -18.51 5.45
C LYS A 100 -4.32 -17.49 5.91
N PRO A 101 -5.62 -17.83 6.00
CA PRO A 101 -6.70 -16.86 6.28
C PRO A 101 -6.47 -15.98 7.52
N ASN A 102 -5.92 -16.52 8.60
CA ASN A 102 -5.62 -15.75 9.82
C ASN A 102 -4.51 -14.72 9.60
N HIS A 103 -3.49 -15.06 8.80
CA HIS A 103 -2.41 -14.15 8.45
C HIS A 103 -2.92 -13.03 7.53
N VAL A 104 -3.72 -13.37 6.52
CA VAL A 104 -4.35 -12.38 5.63
C VAL A 104 -5.17 -11.37 6.43
N ARG A 105 -5.95 -11.84 7.42
CA ARG A 105 -6.69 -10.94 8.32
C ARG A 105 -5.75 -10.03 9.11
N ALA A 106 -4.70 -10.57 9.70
CA ALA A 106 -3.73 -9.79 10.48
C ALA A 106 -3.01 -8.73 9.61
N ALA A 107 -2.62 -9.09 8.40
CA ALA A 107 -2.01 -8.20 7.41
C ALA A 107 -2.97 -7.05 7.06
N VAL A 108 -4.23 -7.35 6.72
CA VAL A 108 -5.25 -6.34 6.38
C VAL A 108 -5.51 -5.38 7.53
N GLU A 109 -5.72 -5.89 8.75
CA GLU A 109 -5.93 -5.06 9.94
C GLU A 109 -4.69 -4.18 10.24
N GLY A 110 -3.50 -4.72 10.01
CA GLY A 110 -2.25 -3.96 10.08
C GLY A 110 -2.20 -2.82 9.07
N SER A 111 -2.48 -3.11 7.80
CA SER A 111 -2.47 -2.14 6.71
C SER A 111 -3.48 -1.03 6.93
N LEU A 112 -4.72 -1.33 7.33
CA LEU A 112 -5.75 -0.32 7.63
C LEU A 112 -5.27 0.68 8.70
N ARG A 113 -4.67 0.17 9.78
CA ARG A 113 -4.12 0.98 10.87
C ARG A 113 -3.00 1.90 10.39
N ARG A 114 -2.03 1.35 9.65
CA ARG A 114 -0.85 2.10 9.17
C ARG A 114 -1.22 3.12 8.10
N LEU A 115 -2.11 2.74 7.18
CA LEU A 115 -2.67 3.63 6.15
C LEU A 115 -3.64 4.67 6.73
N LYS A 116 -4.00 4.58 8.01
CA LYS A 116 -4.94 5.50 8.70
C LYS A 116 -6.28 5.61 7.98
N THR A 117 -6.83 4.48 7.56
CA THR A 117 -8.10 4.39 6.82
C THR A 117 -8.93 3.18 7.23
N ASP A 118 -10.23 3.24 6.96
CA ASP A 118 -11.20 2.18 7.21
C ASP A 118 -11.43 1.27 6.00
N ARG A 119 -10.81 1.57 4.85
CA ARG A 119 -11.02 0.82 3.60
C ARG A 119 -9.75 0.71 2.76
N ILE A 120 -9.63 -0.43 2.08
CA ILE A 120 -8.63 -0.70 1.04
C ILE A 120 -9.40 -0.84 -0.27
N ASP A 121 -9.05 -0.04 -1.29
CA ASP A 121 -9.77 -0.02 -2.57
C ASP A 121 -9.40 -1.20 -3.45
N LEU A 122 -8.14 -1.66 -3.33
CA LEU A 122 -7.65 -2.86 -3.99
C LEU A 122 -6.68 -3.62 -3.08
N LEU A 123 -7.05 -4.84 -2.71
CA LEU A 123 -6.18 -5.77 -1.99
C LEU A 123 -5.82 -6.91 -2.91
N TYR A 124 -4.52 -7.22 -3.04
CA TYR A 124 -4.10 -8.38 -3.81
C TYR A 124 -2.91 -9.11 -3.18
N GLN A 125 -2.83 -10.40 -3.47
CA GLN A 125 -1.74 -11.25 -3.02
C GLN A 125 -0.45 -10.85 -3.74
N HIS A 126 0.62 -10.62 -2.98
CA HIS A 126 1.90 -10.12 -3.50
C HIS A 126 2.64 -11.20 -4.29
N ARG A 127 2.54 -12.45 -3.83
CA ARG A 127 3.09 -13.66 -4.44
C ARG A 127 2.13 -14.81 -4.20
N VAL A 128 2.03 -15.70 -5.18
CA VAL A 128 1.25 -16.94 -5.04
C VAL A 128 1.88 -17.76 -3.91
N ASP A 129 1.05 -18.15 -2.96
CA ASP A 129 1.39 -19.10 -1.90
C ASP A 129 0.96 -20.51 -2.35
N PRO A 130 1.88 -21.43 -2.62
CA PRO A 130 1.54 -22.77 -3.13
C PRO A 130 0.84 -23.65 -2.08
N ASP A 131 0.87 -23.27 -0.82
CA ASP A 131 0.34 -24.06 0.30
C ASP A 131 -1.10 -23.65 0.71
N VAL A 132 -1.78 -22.86 -0.13
CA VAL A 132 -3.16 -22.34 0.08
C VAL A 132 -4.03 -22.50 -1.16
#